data_AF-A0A2D7YN57-F1
#
_entry.id   AF-A0A2D7YN57-F1
#
_cell.length_a   1.000
_cell.length_b   1.000
_cell.length_c   1.000
_cell.angle_alpha   90.00
_cell.angle_beta   90.00
_cell.angle_gamma   90.00
#
_symmetry.space_group_name_H-M   'P 1'
#
loop_
_entity.id
_entity.type
_entity.pdbx_description
1 polymer ?
#
loop_
_entity_poly.entity_id
_entity_poly.type
_entity_poly.pdbx_seq_one_letter_code
_entity_poly.pdbx_strand_id
1 'polypeptide(L)'
;GSPVRYDLKKENNNMDRAKVEGWMTLDSAQDLFAQLDMSVDEARQMALSEDFEAMPLNVQANVSIKNKFEELSAYNVVGYIEGSKYPQEHVIYMAHHDHLGTDPVREDDPIYNGAQDNATGTAGLLALAEKFSQQPQPERSIVFLAVGAEESGLLGSKWYAEEPMLPLSQAVGGINMDLMNVYGPVKDMVVIGYGNSEMDQYLKPYIEEQDRYLAPNPTPEAGFFYRSDHFSLAKKGVPMLYAEGGNDHITKGKEWTEEQRAKYVAEAYHKPADEYDPNWDLRGAQQDMSAFFKLGWQLANSRDWPQWADGNEFEAARKATEEERN
;
A
#
# COMPACT_ATOMS: atom_id res chain seq x y z
N GLY A 1 17.34 10.72 6.49
CA GLY A 1 15.88 10.93 6.53
C GLY A 1 15.60 12.41 6.47
N SER A 2 14.51 12.81 5.81
CA SER A 2 14.09 14.23 5.77
C SER A 2 13.90 14.77 7.20
N PRO A 3 14.33 16.01 7.50
CA PRO A 3 14.06 16.65 8.77
C PRO A 3 12.57 17.01 8.94
N VAL A 4 11.80 17.02 7.85
CA VAL A 4 10.37 17.28 7.86
C VAL A 4 9.60 15.98 8.06
N ARG A 5 8.64 16.00 8.98
CA ARG A 5 7.71 14.91 9.23
C ARG A 5 6.30 15.41 9.02
N TYR A 6 5.50 14.59 8.34
CA TYR A 6 4.09 14.84 8.12
C TYR A 6 3.27 13.89 9.00
N ASP A 7 2.11 14.35 9.46
CA ASP A 7 1.14 13.54 10.19
C ASP A 7 -0.25 14.17 10.03
N LEU A 8 -1.28 13.38 10.28
CA LEU A 8 -2.64 13.89 10.36
C LEU A 8 -2.78 14.79 11.58
N LYS A 9 -3.43 15.94 11.40
CA LYS A 9 -3.76 16.84 12.51
C LYS A 9 -4.94 16.26 13.29
N LYS A 10 -4.69 15.81 14.52
CA LYS A 10 -5.74 15.50 15.50
C LYS A 10 -6.16 16.74 16.29
N GLU A 11 -7.35 16.70 16.90
CA GLU A 11 -7.87 17.81 17.73
C GLU A 11 -6.93 18.20 18.89
N ASN A 12 -6.23 17.21 19.46
CA ASN A 12 -5.26 17.42 20.54
C ASN A 12 -3.85 17.83 20.04
N ASN A 13 -3.70 18.18 18.76
CA ASN A 13 -2.41 18.45 18.11
C ASN A 13 -1.39 17.33 18.29
N ASN A 14 -1.83 16.06 18.26
CA ASN A 14 -1.00 14.86 18.39
C ASN A 14 -0.22 14.77 19.72
N MET A 15 -0.71 15.42 20.78
CA MET A 15 -0.07 15.41 22.12
C MET A 15 -0.14 14.06 22.84
N ASP A 16 -0.86 13.09 22.28
CA ASP A 16 -0.92 11.68 22.68
C ASP A 16 0.27 10.85 22.19
N ARG A 17 1.09 11.37 21.27
CA ARG A 17 2.25 10.66 20.72
C ARG A 17 3.41 10.56 21.72
N ALA A 18 4.37 9.69 21.40
CA ALA A 18 5.63 9.63 22.11
C ALA A 18 6.31 11.01 22.11
N LYS A 19 6.82 11.43 23.27
CA LYS A 19 7.46 12.75 23.44
C LYS A 19 8.70 12.91 22.57
N VAL A 20 9.42 11.80 22.33
CA VAL A 20 10.62 11.73 21.50
C VAL A 20 10.60 10.38 20.79
N GLU A 21 10.77 10.40 19.47
CA GLU A 21 11.00 9.24 18.62
C GLU A 21 12.31 9.46 17.86
N GLY A 22 13.15 8.43 17.75
CA GLY A 22 14.44 8.58 17.09
C GLY A 22 15.18 7.27 16.93
N TRP A 23 16.27 7.34 16.18
CA TRP A 23 17.18 6.22 15.95
C TRP A 23 18.50 6.49 16.67
N MET A 24 19.14 5.42 17.10
CA MET A 24 20.44 5.40 17.74
C MET A 24 21.39 4.58 16.86
N THR A 25 22.64 5.03 16.72
CA THR A 25 23.66 4.26 16.00
C THR A 25 24.01 3.00 16.78
N LEU A 26 24.51 1.97 16.09
CA LEU A 26 24.94 0.74 16.74
C LEU A 26 26.02 1.02 17.80
N ASP A 27 26.98 1.88 17.49
CA ASP A 27 28.06 2.25 18.43
C ASP A 27 27.49 2.91 19.71
N SER A 28 26.54 3.86 19.57
CA SER A 28 25.89 4.47 20.73
C SER A 28 25.03 3.48 21.53
N ALA A 29 24.43 2.49 20.86
CA ALA A 29 23.74 1.40 21.55
C ALA A 29 24.72 0.53 22.33
N GLN A 30 25.88 0.19 21.75
CA GLN A 30 26.92 -0.57 22.43
C GLN A 30 27.42 0.15 23.68
N ASP A 31 27.68 1.47 23.59
CA ASP A 31 28.08 2.28 24.73
C ASP A 31 26.99 2.35 25.82
N LEU A 32 25.72 2.37 25.43
CA LEU A 32 24.60 2.38 26.35
C LEU A 32 24.45 1.03 27.08
N PHE A 33 24.43 -0.07 26.34
CA PHE A 33 24.28 -1.41 26.92
C PHE A 33 25.50 -1.81 27.76
N ALA A 34 26.70 -1.36 27.39
CA ALA A 34 27.91 -1.57 28.20
C ALA A 34 27.80 -0.97 29.62
N GLN A 35 27.01 0.11 29.81
CA GLN A 35 26.74 0.66 31.15
C GLN A 35 25.83 -0.23 32.00
N LEU A 36 25.19 -1.22 31.38
CA LEU A 36 24.34 -2.23 32.02
C LEU A 36 25.08 -3.57 32.19
N ASP A 37 26.41 -3.58 31.98
CA ASP A 37 27.22 -4.80 31.95
C ASP A 37 26.66 -5.86 30.97
N MET A 38 26.10 -5.40 29.86
CA MET A 38 25.44 -6.21 28.84
C MET A 38 25.88 -5.79 27.44
N SER A 39 26.00 -6.74 26.52
CA SER A 39 26.20 -6.44 25.10
C SER A 39 24.88 -6.26 24.37
N VAL A 40 24.89 -5.49 23.28
CA VAL A 40 23.71 -5.37 22.40
C VAL A 40 23.28 -6.73 21.84
N ASP A 41 24.22 -7.65 21.61
CA ASP A 41 23.90 -8.98 21.09
C ASP A 41 23.22 -9.87 22.13
N GLU A 42 23.63 -9.80 23.41
CA GLU A 42 22.89 -10.45 24.51
C GLU A 42 21.46 -9.88 24.63
N ALA A 43 21.31 -8.55 24.57
CA ALA A 43 20.00 -7.90 24.59
C ALA A 43 19.12 -8.34 23.41
N ARG A 44 19.69 -8.48 22.22
CA ARG A 44 19.00 -9.00 21.04
C ARG A 44 18.57 -10.45 21.26
N GLN A 45 19.43 -11.31 21.81
CA GLN A 45 19.06 -12.70 22.10
C GLN A 45 17.92 -12.79 23.12
N MET A 46 17.93 -11.93 24.14
CA MET A 46 16.81 -11.84 25.09
C MET A 46 15.50 -11.45 24.40
N ALA A 47 15.55 -10.48 23.47
CA ALA A 47 14.39 -10.00 22.74
C ALA A 47 13.77 -11.02 21.76
N LEU A 48 14.47 -12.11 21.46
CA LEU A 48 13.93 -13.22 20.65
C LEU A 48 13.01 -14.16 21.45
N SER A 49 13.01 -14.05 22.78
CA SER A 49 12.17 -14.88 23.64
C SER A 49 10.70 -14.43 23.61
N GLU A 50 9.76 -15.38 23.52
CA GLU A 50 8.32 -15.10 23.71
C GLU A 50 8.03 -14.58 25.13
N ASP A 51 8.87 -14.94 26.11
CA ASP A 51 8.80 -14.49 27.50
C ASP A 51 9.59 -13.19 27.76
N PHE A 52 9.93 -12.42 26.71
CA PHE A 52 10.69 -11.19 26.89
C PHE A 52 9.95 -10.18 27.76
N GLU A 53 10.64 -9.68 28.79
CA GLU A 53 10.19 -8.54 29.60
C GLU A 53 11.11 -7.34 29.42
N ALA A 54 10.52 -6.16 29.28
CA ALA A 54 11.28 -4.92 29.15
C ALA A 54 12.07 -4.63 30.44
N MET A 55 13.36 -4.33 30.29
CA MET A 55 14.26 -4.00 31.40
C MET A 55 14.57 -2.50 31.47
N PRO A 56 14.67 -1.92 32.68
CA PRO A 56 15.06 -0.52 32.82
C PRO A 56 16.54 -0.35 32.46
N LEU A 57 16.84 0.63 31.59
CA LEU A 57 18.21 0.95 31.21
C LEU A 57 18.95 1.80 32.25
N ASN A 58 18.27 2.27 33.30
CA ASN A 58 18.83 3.07 34.40
C ASN A 58 19.68 4.29 34.00
N VAL A 59 19.54 4.77 32.75
CA VAL A 59 20.19 5.97 32.24
C VAL A 59 19.21 7.15 32.22
N GLN A 60 19.76 8.36 32.32
CA GLN A 60 19.01 9.60 32.14
C GLN A 60 19.44 10.28 30.86
N ALA A 61 18.47 10.66 30.03
CA ALA A 61 18.70 11.46 28.84
C ALA A 61 18.06 12.85 29.02
N ASN A 62 18.84 13.90 28.78
CA ASN A 62 18.31 15.26 28.68
C ASN A 62 18.14 15.61 27.21
N VAL A 63 16.88 15.67 26.75
CA VAL A 63 16.55 15.91 25.34
C VAL A 63 15.80 17.24 25.25
N SER A 64 16.27 18.13 24.38
CA SER A 64 15.57 19.37 24.03
C SER A 64 15.36 19.41 22.53
N ILE A 65 14.09 19.49 22.11
CA ILE A 65 13.70 19.53 20.71
C ILE A 65 12.94 20.84 20.49
N LYS A 66 13.34 21.57 19.44
CA LYS A 66 12.62 22.76 18.97
C LYS A 66 11.94 22.40 17.67
N ASN A 67 10.63 22.25 17.70
CA ASN A 67 9.82 21.96 16.52
C ASN A 67 9.15 23.24 16.00
N LYS A 68 9.03 23.33 14.68
CA LYS A 68 8.13 24.25 14.01
C LYS A 68 7.04 23.40 13.36
N PHE A 69 5.78 23.76 13.60
CA PHE A 69 4.62 23.11 13.00
C PHE A 69 4.06 24.01 11.92
N GLU A 70 3.73 23.41 10.79
CA GLU A 70 3.00 24.05 9.69
C GLU A 70 1.83 23.15 9.31
N GLU A 71 0.70 23.76 8.98
CA GLU A 71 -0.48 23.04 8.52
C GLU A 71 -0.53 23.08 7.00
N LEU A 72 -0.73 21.91 6.41
CA LEU A 72 -0.85 21.72 4.97
C LEU A 72 -2.12 20.92 4.69
N SER A 73 -2.70 21.13 3.51
CA SER A 73 -3.85 20.37 3.05
C SER A 73 -3.43 19.44 1.92
N ALA A 74 -3.81 18.17 2.06
CA ALA A 74 -3.83 17.18 0.98
C ALA A 74 -5.27 16.71 0.81
N TYR A 75 -5.62 16.24 -0.40
CA TYR A 75 -6.99 15.88 -0.73
C TYR A 75 -7.04 14.42 -1.19
N ASN A 76 -7.98 13.67 -0.65
CA ASN A 76 -8.45 12.46 -1.31
C ASN A 76 -9.54 12.85 -2.30
N VAL A 77 -9.57 12.19 -3.46
CA VAL A 77 -10.65 12.31 -4.44
C VAL A 77 -11.39 10.99 -4.49
N VAL A 78 -12.69 11.04 -4.22
CA VAL A 78 -13.55 9.85 -4.19
C VAL A 78 -14.64 10.02 -5.24
N GLY A 79 -14.69 9.08 -6.19
CA GLY A 79 -15.80 8.90 -7.10
C GLY A 79 -16.42 7.53 -6.88
N TYR A 80 -17.71 7.36 -7.12
CA TYR A 80 -18.32 6.04 -7.07
C TYR A 80 -19.46 5.89 -8.07
N ILE A 81 -19.70 4.65 -8.47
CA ILE A 81 -20.87 4.23 -9.22
C ILE A 81 -21.80 3.54 -8.23
N GLU A 82 -22.99 4.09 -8.03
CA GLU A 82 -23.98 3.54 -7.09
C GLU A 82 -24.51 2.19 -7.57
N GLY A 83 -24.54 1.20 -6.67
CA GLY A 83 -25.10 -0.12 -6.91
C GLY A 83 -26.62 -0.10 -7.04
N SER A 84 -27.16 -0.91 -7.96
CA SER A 84 -28.59 -0.97 -8.26
C SER A 84 -29.43 -1.69 -7.19
N LYS A 85 -28.82 -2.57 -6.39
CA LYS A 85 -29.52 -3.45 -5.45
C LYS A 85 -29.01 -3.33 -4.02
N TYR A 86 -27.71 -3.15 -3.86
CA TYR A 86 -27.02 -3.03 -2.57
C TYR A 86 -26.11 -1.78 -2.59
N PRO A 87 -26.66 -0.56 -2.64
CA PRO A 87 -25.88 0.66 -2.84
C PRO A 87 -24.88 0.96 -1.70
N GLN A 88 -25.08 0.38 -0.52
CA GLN A 88 -24.17 0.53 0.62
C GLN A 88 -23.00 -0.47 0.57
N GLU A 89 -23.21 -1.65 -0.03
CA GLU A 89 -22.14 -2.63 -0.23
C GLU A 89 -21.25 -2.17 -1.39
N HIS A 90 -19.93 -2.28 -1.23
CA HIS A 90 -19.03 -1.70 -2.22
C HIS A 90 -17.70 -2.43 -2.40
N VAL A 91 -17.19 -2.37 -3.62
CA VAL A 91 -15.82 -2.78 -3.99
C VAL A 91 -14.97 -1.52 -4.15
N ILE A 92 -13.81 -1.49 -3.51
CA ILE A 92 -12.92 -0.33 -3.53
C ILE A 92 -11.78 -0.56 -4.52
N TYR A 93 -11.56 0.38 -5.43
CA TYR A 93 -10.32 0.52 -6.17
C TYR A 93 -9.59 1.74 -5.64
N MET A 94 -8.30 1.60 -5.38
CA MET A 94 -7.51 2.70 -4.85
C MET A 94 -6.12 2.79 -5.49
N ALA A 95 -5.63 4.03 -5.56
CA ALA A 95 -4.29 4.39 -5.94
C ALA A 95 -3.96 5.72 -5.25
N HIS A 96 -2.70 6.00 -4.94
CA HIS A 96 -2.33 7.36 -4.56
C HIS A 96 -2.15 8.23 -5.80
N HIS A 97 -2.32 9.55 -5.64
CA HIS A 97 -2.11 10.54 -6.70
C HIS A 97 -1.04 11.60 -6.38
N ASP A 98 -0.45 11.54 -5.17
CA ASP A 98 0.69 12.38 -4.79
C ASP A 98 2.03 11.69 -5.07
N HIS A 99 3.06 12.48 -5.35
CA HIS A 99 4.44 12.04 -5.25
C HIS A 99 5.24 13.01 -4.35
N LEU A 100 6.56 13.02 -4.43
CA LEU A 100 7.45 13.78 -3.53
C LEU A 100 7.52 15.30 -3.79
N GLY A 101 6.93 15.79 -4.88
CA GLY A 101 6.86 17.22 -5.19
C GLY A 101 8.15 17.77 -5.80
N THR A 102 8.79 18.75 -5.16
CA THR A 102 9.99 19.43 -5.71
C THR A 102 11.16 19.36 -4.74
N ASP A 103 12.33 18.97 -5.25
CA ASP A 103 13.62 19.02 -4.57
C ASP A 103 14.12 20.47 -4.49
N PRO A 104 14.18 21.08 -3.29
CA PRO A 104 14.61 22.46 -3.15
C PRO A 104 16.14 22.64 -3.34
N VAL A 105 16.93 21.56 -3.41
CA VAL A 105 18.39 21.64 -3.53
C VAL A 105 18.94 21.27 -4.92
N ARG A 106 18.08 20.84 -5.84
CA ARG A 106 18.46 20.48 -7.21
C ARG A 106 18.10 21.63 -8.17
N GLU A 107 19.04 22.07 -9.01
CA GLU A 107 18.82 23.25 -9.86
C GLU A 107 18.27 22.90 -11.26
N ASP A 108 18.74 21.82 -11.89
CA ASP A 108 18.44 21.55 -13.31
C ASP A 108 17.12 20.80 -13.54
N ASP A 109 16.73 19.91 -12.62
CA ASP A 109 15.50 19.10 -12.70
C ASP A 109 15.00 18.72 -11.30
N PRO A 110 14.31 19.64 -10.59
CA PRO A 110 13.94 19.42 -9.20
C PRO A 110 12.63 18.65 -9.03
N ILE A 111 11.87 18.34 -10.08
CA ILE A 111 10.52 17.81 -9.93
C ILE A 111 10.58 16.29 -9.81
N TYR A 112 9.97 15.74 -8.77
CA TYR A 112 9.69 14.31 -8.67
C TYR A 112 8.37 14.04 -9.41
N ASN A 113 8.44 13.73 -10.70
CA ASN A 113 7.26 13.61 -11.57
C ASN A 113 6.43 12.37 -11.28
N GLY A 114 7.08 11.25 -10.94
CA GLY A 114 6.40 10.06 -10.46
C GLY A 114 5.61 9.38 -11.55
N ALA A 115 6.22 9.20 -12.72
CA ALA A 115 5.53 8.66 -13.86
C ALA A 115 5.11 7.20 -13.62
N GLN A 116 6.02 6.37 -13.09
CA GLN A 116 5.71 4.99 -12.69
C GLN A 116 5.16 4.96 -11.27
N ASP A 117 5.87 5.55 -10.30
CA ASP A 117 5.41 5.79 -8.93
C ASP A 117 4.95 7.25 -8.80
N ASN A 118 3.70 7.57 -9.06
CA ASN A 118 2.51 6.73 -8.94
C ASN A 118 1.53 6.87 -10.11
N ALA A 119 1.86 7.69 -11.09
CA ALA A 119 0.91 8.12 -12.10
C ALA A 119 0.34 6.94 -12.90
N THR A 120 1.08 5.84 -13.02
CA THR A 120 0.54 4.60 -13.60
C THR A 120 -0.66 4.04 -12.84
N GLY A 121 -0.60 3.96 -11.50
CA GLY A 121 -1.69 3.49 -10.65
C GLY A 121 -2.92 4.40 -10.74
N THR A 122 -2.70 5.72 -10.67
CA THR A 122 -3.77 6.72 -10.87
C THR A 122 -4.38 6.63 -12.27
N ALA A 123 -3.59 6.45 -13.32
CA ALA A 123 -4.09 6.24 -14.68
C ALA A 123 -4.92 4.96 -14.78
N GLY A 124 -4.49 3.88 -14.13
CA GLY A 124 -5.25 2.63 -14.01
C GLY A 124 -6.60 2.85 -13.32
N LEU A 125 -6.62 3.57 -12.19
CA LEU A 125 -7.84 3.91 -11.46
C LEU A 125 -8.86 4.64 -12.34
N LEU A 126 -8.41 5.66 -13.09
CA LEU A 126 -9.25 6.42 -14.03
C LEU A 126 -9.76 5.55 -15.18
N ALA A 127 -8.90 4.69 -15.75
CA ALA A 127 -9.29 3.78 -16.82
C ALA A 127 -10.34 2.74 -16.36
N LEU A 128 -10.25 2.26 -15.12
CA LEU A 128 -11.30 1.40 -14.54
C LEU A 128 -12.59 2.18 -14.31
N ALA A 129 -12.52 3.39 -13.78
CA ALA A 129 -13.69 4.25 -13.60
C ALA A 129 -14.44 4.45 -14.92
N GLU A 130 -13.72 4.79 -15.99
CA GLU A 130 -14.28 4.89 -17.34
C GLU A 130 -14.88 3.54 -17.77
N LYS A 131 -14.15 2.44 -17.62
CA LYS A 131 -14.62 1.11 -18.04
C LYS A 131 -15.91 0.69 -17.34
N PHE A 132 -16.00 0.87 -16.02
CA PHE A 132 -17.21 0.57 -15.24
C PHE A 132 -18.38 1.47 -15.62
N SER A 133 -18.13 2.76 -15.93
CA SER A 133 -19.19 3.69 -16.38
C SER A 133 -19.88 3.25 -17.68
N GLN A 134 -19.20 2.42 -18.48
CA GLN A 134 -19.71 1.87 -19.73
C GLN A 134 -20.39 0.50 -19.58
N GLN A 135 -20.43 -0.07 -18.37
CA GLN A 135 -21.09 -1.34 -18.10
C GLN A 135 -22.54 -1.13 -17.63
N PRO A 136 -23.40 -2.16 -17.64
CA PRO A 136 -24.63 -2.14 -16.88
C PRO A 136 -24.37 -1.77 -15.41
N GLN A 137 -25.34 -1.12 -14.77
CA GLN A 137 -25.21 -0.74 -13.38
C GLN A 137 -24.99 -2.01 -12.51
N PRO A 138 -23.90 -2.07 -11.71
CA PRO A 138 -23.60 -3.24 -10.88
C PRO A 138 -24.63 -3.40 -9.74
N GLU A 139 -24.72 -4.58 -9.12
CA GLU A 139 -25.60 -4.78 -7.95
C GLU A 139 -25.10 -4.00 -6.72
N ARG A 140 -23.78 -4.01 -6.49
CA ARG A 140 -23.07 -3.28 -5.42
C ARG A 140 -22.36 -2.05 -5.98
N SER A 141 -22.11 -1.06 -5.12
CA SER A 141 -21.39 0.15 -5.52
C SER A 141 -19.93 -0.13 -5.85
N ILE A 142 -19.34 0.65 -6.75
CA ILE A 142 -17.89 0.64 -7.02
C ILE A 142 -17.32 1.98 -6.59
N VAL A 143 -16.35 1.96 -5.67
CA VAL A 143 -15.67 3.16 -5.19
C VAL A 143 -14.30 3.26 -5.86
N PHE A 144 -13.99 4.43 -6.39
CA PHE A 144 -12.68 4.81 -6.91
C PHE A 144 -12.08 5.86 -5.99
N LEU A 145 -11.03 5.49 -5.28
CA LEU A 145 -10.41 6.25 -4.22
C LEU A 145 -8.98 6.64 -4.63
N ALA A 146 -8.80 7.88 -5.07
CA ALA A 146 -7.49 8.47 -5.28
C ALA A 146 -7.04 9.14 -3.97
N VAL A 147 -6.09 8.55 -3.25
CA VAL A 147 -5.61 9.09 -1.97
C VAL A 147 -4.41 10.00 -2.15
N GLY A 148 -4.30 11.03 -1.30
CA GLY A 148 -3.12 11.89 -1.27
C GLY A 148 -2.24 11.63 -0.06
N ALA A 149 -1.04 12.19 -0.06
CA ALA A 149 -0.05 12.08 1.03
C ALA A 149 0.31 10.63 1.41
N GLU A 150 0.35 9.71 0.44
CA GLU A 150 0.88 8.34 0.60
C GLU A 150 2.36 8.40 0.96
N GLU A 151 3.12 9.20 0.19
CA GLU A 151 4.58 9.32 0.28
C GLU A 151 5.04 9.92 1.61
N SER A 152 4.09 10.57 2.29
CA SER A 152 4.23 11.19 3.59
C SER A 152 3.86 10.26 4.75
N GLY A 153 3.55 8.99 4.47
CA GLY A 153 3.22 7.95 5.45
C GLY A 153 1.77 7.49 5.43
N LEU A 154 1.20 7.24 4.25
CA LEU A 154 -0.16 6.70 4.04
C LEU A 154 -1.27 7.60 4.60
N LEU A 155 -1.05 8.92 4.64
CA LEU A 155 -1.90 9.82 5.44
C LEU A 155 -3.32 9.94 4.86
N GLY A 156 -3.46 9.98 3.54
CA GLY A 156 -4.78 10.03 2.89
C GLY A 156 -5.59 8.76 3.10
N SER A 157 -5.00 7.59 2.90
CA SER A 157 -5.69 6.31 3.14
C SER A 157 -5.99 6.08 4.61
N LYS A 158 -5.10 6.49 5.51
CA LYS A 158 -5.33 6.46 6.96
C LYS A 158 -6.54 7.33 7.34
N TRP A 159 -6.61 8.55 6.81
CA TRP A 159 -7.76 9.43 7.05
C TRP A 159 -9.05 8.80 6.50
N TYR A 160 -9.04 8.26 5.28
CA TYR A 160 -10.22 7.62 4.71
C TYR A 160 -10.66 6.38 5.51
N ALA A 161 -9.72 5.62 6.07
CA ALA A 161 -10.03 4.48 6.91
C ALA A 161 -10.71 4.87 8.24
N GLU A 162 -10.48 6.09 8.71
CA GLU A 162 -11.10 6.65 9.92
C GLU A 162 -12.43 7.34 9.60
N GLU A 163 -12.51 8.04 8.47
CA GLU A 163 -13.68 8.82 8.03
C GLU A 163 -14.12 8.43 6.60
N PRO A 164 -14.60 7.19 6.40
CA PRO A 164 -14.89 6.69 5.05
C PRO A 164 -16.21 7.27 4.52
N MET A 165 -16.28 7.52 3.21
CA MET A 165 -17.50 7.99 2.55
C MET A 165 -18.65 6.98 2.63
N LEU A 166 -18.33 5.68 2.52
CA LEU A 166 -19.24 4.55 2.74
C LEU A 166 -18.68 3.67 3.87
N PRO A 167 -19.52 3.08 4.74
CA PRO A 167 -19.03 2.35 5.90
C PRO A 167 -18.12 1.18 5.52
N LEU A 168 -16.90 1.10 6.05
CA LEU A 168 -15.97 0.01 5.72
C LEU A 168 -16.48 -1.38 6.13
N SER A 169 -17.44 -1.48 7.06
CA SER A 169 -18.13 -2.74 7.36
C SER A 169 -18.85 -3.31 6.12
N GLN A 170 -19.30 -2.43 5.22
CA GLN A 170 -19.96 -2.75 3.94
C GLN A 170 -18.98 -2.89 2.77
N ALA A 171 -17.67 -2.70 2.97
CA ALA A 171 -16.68 -2.94 1.94
C ALA A 171 -16.48 -4.45 1.73
N VAL A 172 -16.84 -4.94 0.54
CA VAL A 172 -16.71 -6.36 0.16
C VAL A 172 -15.24 -6.77 0.15
N GLY A 173 -14.42 -5.92 -0.45
CA GLY A 173 -12.97 -6.00 -0.52
C GLY A 173 -12.45 -4.82 -1.36
N GLY A 174 -11.14 -4.74 -1.54
CA GLY A 174 -10.56 -3.70 -2.37
C GLY A 174 -9.30 -4.11 -3.11
N ILE A 175 -8.92 -3.30 -4.10
CA ILE A 175 -7.78 -3.49 -4.97
C ILE A 175 -6.95 -2.20 -4.95
N ASN A 176 -5.70 -2.31 -4.50
CA ASN A 176 -4.73 -1.23 -4.49
C ASN A 176 -3.79 -1.35 -5.69
N MET A 177 -3.65 -0.25 -6.42
CA MET A 177 -2.85 -0.16 -7.64
C MET A 177 -1.80 0.91 -7.44
N ASP A 178 -0.56 0.49 -7.51
CA ASP A 178 0.63 1.28 -7.26
C ASP A 178 1.74 0.65 -8.12
N LEU A 179 2.64 1.47 -8.66
CA LEU A 179 3.82 1.03 -9.44
C LEU A 179 3.51 0.00 -10.54
N MET A 180 2.57 0.30 -11.44
CA MET A 180 2.14 -0.69 -12.44
C MET A 180 3.27 -1.11 -13.40
N ASN A 181 3.15 -2.32 -13.96
CA ASN A 181 4.12 -2.88 -14.89
C ASN A 181 4.16 -2.15 -16.25
N VAL A 182 5.31 -1.55 -16.57
CA VAL A 182 5.57 -0.82 -17.82
C VAL A 182 6.50 -1.56 -18.79
N TYR A 183 6.90 -2.81 -18.47
CA TYR A 183 7.95 -3.55 -19.17
C TYR A 183 7.43 -4.56 -20.20
N GLY A 184 6.12 -4.70 -20.34
CA GLY A 184 5.45 -5.63 -21.23
C GLY A 184 4.87 -6.86 -20.54
N PRO A 185 4.34 -7.82 -21.32
CA PRO A 185 3.66 -9.00 -20.78
C PRO A 185 4.57 -9.89 -19.92
N VAL A 186 4.07 -10.27 -18.75
CA VAL A 186 4.73 -11.16 -17.75
C VAL A 186 3.84 -12.36 -17.43
N LYS A 187 4.43 -13.49 -17.08
CA LYS A 187 3.71 -14.73 -16.73
C LYS A 187 3.22 -14.74 -15.29
N ASP A 188 3.93 -14.07 -14.40
CA ASP A 188 3.55 -13.96 -13.00
C ASP A 188 2.76 -12.67 -12.72
N MET A 189 1.83 -12.78 -11.78
CA MET A 189 1.25 -11.66 -11.05
C MET A 189 1.68 -11.84 -9.60
N VAL A 190 2.53 -10.95 -9.12
CA VAL A 190 3.03 -10.97 -7.75
C VAL A 190 1.95 -10.37 -6.85
N VAL A 191 1.55 -11.11 -5.83
CA VAL A 191 0.67 -10.61 -4.78
C VAL A 191 1.49 -10.28 -3.55
N ILE A 192 1.41 -9.03 -3.13
CA ILE A 192 1.98 -8.56 -1.88
C ILE A 192 1.07 -9.05 -0.75
N GLY A 193 1.62 -9.90 0.13
CA GLY A 193 0.84 -10.60 1.15
C GLY A 193 0.10 -11.84 0.61
N TYR A 194 0.63 -12.51 -0.42
CA TYR A 194 0.07 -13.75 -0.95
C TYR A 194 -0.31 -14.76 0.14
N GLY A 195 -1.56 -15.18 0.16
CA GLY A 195 -2.14 -16.07 1.16
C GLY A 195 -2.72 -15.38 2.40
N ASN A 196 -2.62 -14.06 2.54
CA ASN A 196 -3.20 -13.34 3.69
C ASN A 196 -4.73 -13.34 3.65
N SER A 197 -5.34 -13.33 2.46
CA SER A 197 -6.80 -13.29 2.31
C SER A 197 -7.27 -14.15 1.14
N GLU A 198 -8.57 -14.40 1.08
CA GLU A 198 -9.20 -15.11 -0.02
C GLU A 198 -9.16 -14.33 -1.35
N MET A 199 -8.82 -13.03 -1.34
CA MET A 199 -8.77 -12.20 -2.55
C MET A 199 -7.89 -12.81 -3.65
N ASP A 200 -6.81 -13.50 -3.28
CA ASP A 200 -5.91 -14.16 -4.23
C ASP A 200 -6.61 -15.31 -4.95
N GLN A 201 -7.49 -16.02 -4.25
CA GLN A 201 -8.28 -17.11 -4.81
C GLN A 201 -9.32 -16.57 -5.80
N TYR A 202 -9.90 -15.40 -5.53
CA TYR A 202 -10.79 -14.72 -6.45
C TYR A 202 -10.07 -14.14 -7.68
N LEU A 203 -8.82 -13.68 -7.51
CA LEU A 203 -7.99 -13.18 -8.61
C LEU A 203 -7.52 -14.32 -9.54
N LYS A 204 -7.19 -15.48 -8.97
CA LYS A 204 -6.50 -16.58 -9.65
C LYS A 204 -7.13 -17.02 -10.98
N PRO A 205 -8.46 -17.24 -11.09
CA PRO A 205 -9.06 -17.66 -12.35
C PRO A 205 -8.81 -16.67 -13.49
N TYR A 206 -8.83 -15.37 -13.21
CA TYR A 206 -8.61 -14.32 -14.23
C TYR A 206 -7.17 -14.19 -14.68
N ILE A 207 -6.23 -14.66 -13.85
CA ILE A 207 -4.82 -14.76 -14.19
C ILE A 207 -4.56 -16.03 -15.00
N GLU A 208 -5.15 -17.17 -14.60
CA GLU A 208 -5.05 -18.43 -15.36
C GLU A 208 -5.70 -18.31 -16.76
N GLU A 209 -6.80 -17.55 -16.90
CA GLU A 209 -7.41 -17.22 -18.21
C GLU A 209 -6.46 -16.49 -19.18
N GLN A 210 -5.39 -15.87 -18.66
CA GLN A 210 -4.38 -15.16 -19.45
C GLN A 210 -3.13 -16.01 -19.71
N ASP A 211 -3.17 -17.32 -19.40
CA ASP A 211 -2.01 -18.22 -19.39
C ASP A 211 -0.88 -17.74 -18.46
N ARG A 212 -1.27 -17.09 -17.34
CA ARG A 212 -0.40 -16.55 -16.30
C ARG A 212 -0.60 -17.30 -14.97
N TYR A 213 0.21 -17.00 -13.97
CA TYR A 213 0.13 -17.59 -12.63
C TYR A 213 0.33 -16.56 -11.52
N LEU A 214 -0.21 -16.81 -10.33
CA LEU A 214 0.05 -16.00 -9.14
C LEU A 214 1.38 -16.39 -8.50
N ALA A 215 2.14 -15.41 -8.03
CA ALA A 215 3.39 -15.61 -7.31
C ALA A 215 3.39 -14.83 -5.98
N PRO A 216 4.07 -15.35 -4.93
CA PRO A 216 4.33 -14.55 -3.74
C PRO A 216 5.35 -13.45 -4.04
N ASN A 217 5.34 -12.40 -3.22
CA ASN A 217 6.41 -11.40 -3.20
C ASN A 217 7.78 -12.09 -3.01
N PRO A 218 8.77 -11.87 -3.91
CA PRO A 218 10.09 -12.49 -3.80
C PRO A 218 10.93 -11.98 -2.62
N THR A 219 10.62 -10.81 -2.05
CA THR A 219 11.37 -10.18 -0.94
C THR A 219 10.43 -9.82 0.23
N PRO A 220 9.80 -10.82 0.89
CA PRO A 220 8.85 -10.57 1.98
C PRO A 220 9.48 -9.83 3.18
N GLU A 221 10.79 -9.99 3.40
CA GLU A 221 11.56 -9.31 4.45
C GLU A 221 11.59 -7.78 4.30
N ALA A 222 11.30 -7.24 3.10
CA ALA A 222 11.20 -5.80 2.88
C ALA A 222 9.88 -5.19 3.42
N GLY A 223 8.92 -6.02 3.84
CA GLY A 223 7.71 -5.61 4.54
C GLY A 223 6.72 -4.81 3.68
N PHE A 224 6.71 -4.99 2.35
CA PHE A 224 5.91 -4.18 1.41
C PHE A 224 4.40 -4.16 1.70
N PHE A 225 3.85 -5.22 2.30
CA PHE A 225 2.44 -5.27 2.70
C PHE A 225 2.07 -4.14 3.69
N TYR A 226 3.03 -3.67 4.50
CA TYR A 226 2.81 -2.65 5.53
C TYR A 226 3.12 -1.23 5.04
N ARG A 227 3.40 -1.05 3.75
CA ARG A 227 4.04 0.15 3.20
C ARG A 227 3.30 0.77 2.01
N SER A 228 2.02 0.44 1.81
CA SER A 228 1.17 1.07 0.79
C SER A 228 -0.26 1.17 1.31
N ASP A 229 -1.11 1.95 0.63
CA ASP A 229 -2.35 2.46 1.17
C ASP A 229 -3.41 1.42 1.55
N HIS A 230 -3.40 0.25 0.89
CA HIS A 230 -4.26 -0.87 1.26
C HIS A 230 -4.17 -1.24 2.74
N PHE A 231 -3.00 -1.07 3.35
CA PHE A 231 -2.78 -1.40 4.74
C PHE A 231 -3.72 -0.62 5.68
N SER A 232 -4.00 0.64 5.39
CA SER A 232 -4.91 1.48 6.19
C SER A 232 -6.32 0.87 6.28
N LEU A 233 -6.82 0.30 5.18
CA LEU A 233 -8.12 -0.37 5.12
C LEU A 233 -8.05 -1.80 5.68
N ALA A 234 -6.94 -2.51 5.47
CA ALA A 234 -6.70 -3.83 6.04
C ALA A 234 -6.77 -3.81 7.57
N LYS A 235 -6.20 -2.78 8.22
CA LYS A 235 -6.31 -2.55 9.67
C LYS A 235 -7.75 -2.38 10.17
N LYS A 236 -8.69 -2.00 9.30
CA LYS A 236 -10.13 -1.91 9.59
C LYS A 236 -10.88 -3.20 9.22
N GLY A 237 -10.15 -4.25 8.84
CA GLY A 237 -10.68 -5.56 8.51
C GLY A 237 -11.08 -5.72 7.05
N VAL A 238 -10.96 -4.71 6.17
CA VAL A 238 -11.34 -4.86 4.75
C VAL A 238 -10.32 -5.73 4.03
N PRO A 239 -10.69 -6.87 3.40
CA PRO A 239 -9.76 -7.68 2.61
C PRO A 239 -9.27 -6.88 1.41
N MET A 240 -7.97 -6.65 1.34
CA MET A 240 -7.35 -5.87 0.27
C MET A 240 -6.41 -6.73 -0.56
N LEU A 241 -6.49 -6.56 -1.87
CA LEU A 241 -5.54 -7.09 -2.83
C LEU A 241 -4.55 -5.99 -3.21
N TYR A 242 -3.26 -6.26 -3.02
CA TYR A 242 -2.18 -5.50 -3.64
C TYR A 242 -1.37 -6.45 -4.51
N ALA A 243 -1.47 -6.27 -5.83
CA ALA A 243 -0.81 -7.14 -6.79
C ALA A 243 -0.30 -6.35 -7.99
N GLU A 244 0.81 -6.81 -8.57
CA GLU A 244 1.43 -6.21 -9.74
C GLU A 244 2.02 -7.28 -10.67
N GLY A 245 2.16 -6.99 -11.95
CA GLY A 245 2.88 -7.87 -12.89
C GLY A 245 4.29 -8.16 -12.38
N GLY A 246 4.65 -9.45 -12.26
CA GLY A 246 5.87 -9.88 -11.62
C GLY A 246 7.14 -9.79 -12.48
N ASN A 247 8.07 -10.72 -12.26
CA ASN A 247 9.40 -10.70 -12.87
C ASN A 247 9.53 -11.60 -14.11
N ASP A 248 8.63 -12.55 -14.34
CA ASP A 248 8.74 -13.55 -15.42
C ASP A 248 8.24 -13.01 -16.76
N HIS A 249 9.00 -12.11 -17.39
CA HIS A 249 8.64 -11.57 -18.71
C HIS A 249 8.53 -12.69 -19.75
N ILE A 250 7.44 -12.68 -20.53
CA ILE A 250 7.07 -13.79 -21.42
C ILE A 250 8.19 -14.18 -22.41
N THR A 251 8.85 -13.18 -23.03
CA THR A 251 9.93 -13.42 -24.01
C THR A 251 11.35 -13.21 -23.47
N LYS A 252 11.55 -12.30 -22.52
CA LYS A 252 12.88 -11.90 -22.01
C LYS A 252 13.30 -12.64 -20.74
N GLY A 253 12.37 -13.28 -20.04
CA GLY A 253 12.63 -14.06 -18.83
C GLY A 253 12.81 -13.21 -17.57
N LYS A 254 13.04 -13.90 -16.44
CA LYS A 254 13.08 -13.33 -15.09
C LYS A 254 14.22 -12.35 -14.87
N GLU A 255 15.43 -12.77 -15.22
CA GLU A 255 16.66 -11.99 -15.00
C GLU A 255 16.60 -10.61 -15.67
N TRP A 256 16.00 -10.53 -16.87
CA TRP A 256 15.86 -9.26 -17.57
C TRP A 256 14.94 -8.28 -16.83
N THR A 257 13.79 -8.73 -16.34
CA THR A 257 12.86 -7.86 -15.59
C THR A 257 13.44 -7.45 -14.25
N GLU A 258 14.13 -8.36 -13.57
CA GLU A 258 14.85 -8.07 -12.33
C GLU A 258 15.90 -6.98 -12.55
N GLU A 259 16.66 -7.04 -13.65
CA GLU A 259 17.61 -5.97 -14.03
C GLU A 259 16.89 -4.64 -14.28
N GLN A 260 15.76 -4.64 -15.00
CA GLN A 260 15.00 -3.41 -15.26
C GLN A 260 14.45 -2.79 -13.96
N ARG A 261 13.88 -3.60 -13.08
CA ARG A 261 13.34 -3.14 -11.78
C ARG A 261 14.47 -2.65 -10.87
N ALA A 262 15.61 -3.36 -10.81
CA ALA A 262 16.77 -2.91 -10.04
C ALA A 262 17.31 -1.57 -10.56
N LYS A 263 17.34 -1.40 -11.89
CA LYS A 263 17.72 -0.12 -12.51
C LYS A 263 16.72 0.98 -12.15
N TYR A 264 15.42 0.74 -12.25
CA TYR A 264 14.40 1.69 -11.85
C TYR A 264 14.57 2.10 -10.37
N VAL A 265 14.72 1.15 -9.45
CA VAL A 265 14.95 1.44 -8.03
C VAL A 265 16.20 2.28 -7.80
N ALA A 266 17.29 1.97 -8.51
CA ALA A 266 18.56 2.69 -8.39
C ALA A 266 18.49 4.11 -8.97
N GLU A 267 17.85 4.28 -10.13
CA GLU A 267 17.98 5.49 -10.95
C GLU A 267 16.74 6.40 -10.94
N ALA A 268 15.53 5.86 -10.77
CA ALA A 268 14.27 6.57 -10.98
C ALA A 268 13.30 6.54 -9.78
N TYR A 269 13.14 5.41 -9.08
CA TYR A 269 12.25 5.33 -7.91
C TYR A 269 12.57 6.42 -6.88
N HIS A 270 11.56 7.24 -6.55
CA HIS A 270 11.66 8.41 -5.67
C HIS A 270 12.75 9.40 -6.12
N LYS A 271 12.94 9.57 -7.43
CA LYS A 271 13.93 10.48 -8.04
C LYS A 271 13.31 11.20 -9.24
N PRO A 272 13.82 12.37 -9.62
CA PRO A 272 13.33 13.11 -10.79
C PRO A 272 13.37 12.33 -12.11
N ALA A 273 14.20 11.29 -12.21
CA ALA A 273 14.24 10.45 -13.40
C ALA A 273 13.03 9.51 -13.57
N ASP A 274 12.08 9.47 -12.63
CA ASP A 274 10.79 8.80 -12.82
C ASP A 274 9.88 9.60 -13.76
N GLU A 275 10.22 9.52 -15.05
CA GLU A 275 9.60 10.25 -16.14
C GLU A 275 8.86 9.31 -17.09
N TYR A 276 7.81 9.83 -17.72
CA TYR A 276 7.09 9.08 -18.73
C TYR A 276 8.00 8.77 -19.92
N ASP A 277 8.12 7.50 -20.26
CA ASP A 277 8.82 7.04 -21.46
C ASP A 277 7.80 6.56 -22.52
N PRO A 278 7.75 7.18 -23.71
CA PRO A 278 6.86 6.74 -24.79
C PRO A 278 7.19 5.33 -25.32
N ASN A 279 8.32 4.73 -24.93
CA ASN A 279 8.71 3.37 -25.28
C ASN A 279 8.23 2.32 -24.27
N TRP A 280 7.53 2.71 -23.20
CA TRP A 280 6.90 1.76 -22.28
C TRP A 280 5.99 0.78 -23.02
N ASP A 281 6.07 -0.48 -22.61
CA ASP A 281 5.20 -1.54 -23.11
C ASP A 281 4.09 -1.81 -22.09
N LEU A 282 3.00 -1.06 -22.21
CA LEU A 282 1.86 -1.12 -21.28
C LEU A 282 0.96 -2.33 -21.49
N ARG A 283 1.30 -3.28 -22.38
CA ARG A 283 0.49 -4.49 -22.58
C ARG A 283 0.43 -5.35 -21.33
N GLY A 284 1.49 -5.35 -20.51
CA GLY A 284 1.51 -6.02 -19.20
C GLY A 284 0.53 -5.39 -18.22
N ALA A 285 0.61 -4.07 -18.02
CA ALA A 285 -0.39 -3.32 -17.25
C ALA A 285 -1.82 -3.59 -17.75
N GLN A 286 -2.05 -3.62 -19.07
CA GLN A 286 -3.38 -3.92 -19.62
C GLN A 286 -3.89 -5.32 -19.22
N GLN A 287 -3.02 -6.34 -19.17
CA GLN A 287 -3.38 -7.68 -18.68
C GLN A 287 -3.80 -7.63 -17.21
N ASP A 288 -3.03 -6.94 -16.38
CA ASP A 288 -3.31 -6.76 -14.95
C ASP A 288 -4.66 -6.06 -14.74
N MET A 289 -4.88 -4.94 -15.43
CA MET A 289 -6.13 -4.18 -15.37
C MET A 289 -7.34 -4.98 -15.82
N SER A 290 -7.19 -5.84 -16.83
CA SER A 290 -8.28 -6.73 -17.23
C SER A 290 -8.64 -7.73 -16.13
N ALA A 291 -7.66 -8.23 -15.37
CA ALA A 291 -7.93 -9.14 -14.25
C ALA A 291 -8.59 -8.39 -13.08
N PHE A 292 -8.09 -7.20 -12.74
CA PHE A 292 -8.68 -6.35 -11.70
C PHE A 292 -10.13 -5.98 -12.01
N PHE A 293 -10.41 -5.56 -13.25
CA PHE A 293 -11.79 -5.29 -13.68
C PHE A 293 -12.70 -6.50 -13.51
N LYS A 294 -12.27 -7.69 -13.99
CA LYS A 294 -13.08 -8.91 -13.89
C LYS A 294 -13.33 -9.31 -12.43
N LEU A 295 -12.31 -9.23 -11.58
CA LEU A 295 -12.40 -9.47 -10.14
C LEU A 295 -13.42 -8.53 -9.49
N GLY A 296 -13.26 -7.22 -9.62
CA GLY A 296 -14.22 -6.31 -8.98
C GLY A 296 -15.61 -6.37 -9.61
N TRP A 297 -15.73 -6.72 -10.90
CA TRP A 297 -17.03 -6.99 -11.53
C TRP A 297 -17.71 -8.23 -10.91
N GLN A 298 -16.97 -9.31 -10.68
CA GLN A 298 -17.49 -10.49 -9.96
C GLN A 298 -17.92 -10.12 -8.54
N LEU A 299 -17.06 -9.44 -7.78
CA LEU A 299 -17.38 -9.05 -6.41
C LEU A 299 -18.59 -8.13 -6.37
N ALA A 300 -18.75 -7.23 -7.34
CA ALA A 300 -19.87 -6.29 -7.37
C ALA A 300 -21.22 -6.91 -7.80
N ASN A 301 -21.20 -8.09 -8.44
CA ASN A 301 -22.39 -8.76 -8.98
C ASN A 301 -22.57 -10.18 -8.43
N SER A 302 -21.96 -10.47 -7.28
CA SER A 302 -22.14 -11.70 -6.53
C SER A 302 -22.63 -11.37 -5.12
N ARG A 303 -22.83 -12.40 -4.31
CA ARG A 303 -23.04 -12.27 -2.86
C ARG A 303 -21.82 -12.68 -2.05
N ASP A 304 -20.69 -12.82 -2.73
CA ASP A 304 -19.43 -13.23 -2.11
C ASP A 304 -18.93 -12.13 -1.18
N TRP A 305 -18.32 -12.55 -0.07
CA TRP A 305 -17.68 -11.71 0.92
C TRP A 305 -16.33 -12.33 1.29
N PRO A 306 -15.26 -12.00 0.55
CA PRO A 306 -13.92 -12.51 0.83
C PRO A 306 -13.54 -12.30 2.29
N GLN A 307 -12.77 -13.22 2.84
CA GLN A 307 -12.27 -13.19 4.21
C GLN A 307 -10.74 -13.11 4.27
N TRP A 308 -10.23 -12.75 5.44
CA TRP A 308 -8.82 -12.98 5.77
C TRP A 308 -8.61 -14.46 6.08
N ALA A 309 -7.39 -14.95 5.86
CA ALA A 309 -7.00 -16.30 6.24
C ALA A 309 -7.03 -16.47 7.77
N ASP A 310 -7.28 -17.70 8.22
CA ASP A 310 -7.31 -18.04 9.64
C ASP A 310 -6.01 -17.66 10.35
N GLY A 311 -6.12 -16.95 11.47
CA GLY A 311 -4.97 -16.47 12.26
C GLY A 311 -4.28 -15.23 11.71
N ASN A 312 -4.77 -14.65 10.60
CA ASN A 312 -4.27 -13.39 10.10
C ASN A 312 -4.62 -12.23 11.06
N GLU A 313 -3.71 -11.27 11.21
CA GLU A 313 -3.85 -10.16 12.16
C GLU A 313 -5.08 -9.27 11.95
N PHE A 314 -5.66 -9.23 10.73
CA PHE A 314 -6.85 -8.43 10.41
C PHE A 314 -8.17 -9.21 10.49
N GLU A 315 -8.11 -10.53 10.68
CA GLU A 315 -9.26 -11.43 10.68
C GLU A 315 -10.30 -11.04 11.75
N ALA A 316 -9.82 -10.73 12.97
CA ALA A 316 -10.69 -10.35 14.08
C ALA A 316 -11.52 -9.08 13.77
N ALA A 317 -10.90 -8.09 13.12
CA ALA A 317 -11.59 -6.86 12.73
C ALA A 317 -12.65 -7.12 11.64
N ARG A 318 -12.37 -8.02 10.70
CA ARG A 318 -13.33 -8.43 9.66
C ARG A 318 -14.55 -9.13 10.25
N LYS A 319 -14.33 -10.06 11.19
CA LYS A 319 -15.39 -10.82 11.88
C LYS A 319 -16.25 -9.94 12.78
N ALA A 320 -15.66 -8.93 13.41
CA ALA A 320 -16.39 -8.00 14.27
C ALA A 320 -17.52 -7.22 13.54
N THR A 321 -17.49 -7.16 12.22
CA THR A 321 -18.47 -6.45 11.37
C THR A 321 -19.32 -7.40 10.51
N GLU A 322 -19.26 -8.71 10.74
CA GLU A 322 -19.93 -9.72 9.92
C GLU A 322 -21.46 -9.58 9.94
N GLU A 323 -22.05 -9.29 11.10
CA GLU A 323 -23.51 -9.14 11.25
C GLU A 323 -24.09 -7.96 10.47
N GLU A 324 -23.25 -6.98 10.10
CA GLU A 324 -23.66 -5.82 9.30
C GLU A 324 -23.84 -6.16 7.82
N ARG A 325 -23.38 -7.33 7.34
CA ARG A 325 -23.31 -7.71 5.91
C ARG A 325 -24.48 -8.57 5.41
N ASN A 326 -25.54 -8.67 6.19
CA ASN A 326 -26.71 -9.54 5.95
C ASN A 326 -27.72 -8.95 4.96
#